data_AF-A0A2W7RED9-F1
#
_entry.id   AF-A0A2W7RED9-F1
#
_cell.length_a   1.000
_cell.length_b   1.000
_cell.length_c   1.000
_cell.angle_alpha   90.00
_cell.angle_beta   90.00
_cell.angle_gamma   90.00
#
_symmetry.space_group_name_H-M   'P 1'
#
loop_
_entity.id
_entity.type
_entity.pdbx_description
1 polymer ?
#
loop_
_entity_poly.entity_id
_entity_poly.type
_entity_poly.pdbx_seq_one_letter_code
_entity_poly.pdbx_strand_id
1 'polypeptide(L)'
;MEKITLPPIALEAKGKPLSYKPQTCEFSYYDKVANGEQKIYPFAKMDKDSRIKLAIKRYQSSEENTMVSTLNGEQYSKEAIVREIEQETSVGNSFVSLDLNYLEYYLSTFPANAFGV
;
A
#
# COMPACT_ATOMS: atom_id res chain seq x y z
N MET A 1 -4.53 -23.47 -4.45
CA MET A 1 -3.58 -22.97 -3.44
C MET A 1 -4.27 -23.01 -2.09
N GLU A 2 -3.53 -23.26 -1.00
CA GLU A 2 -4.10 -23.30 0.35
C GLU A 2 -4.40 -21.90 0.87
N LYS A 3 -5.44 -21.79 1.70
CA LYS A 3 -5.76 -20.54 2.42
C LYS A 3 -4.63 -20.19 3.37
N ILE A 4 -4.33 -18.90 3.49
CA ILE A 4 -3.29 -18.35 4.35
C ILE A 4 -3.97 -17.59 5.49
N THR A 5 -3.69 -17.98 6.73
CA THR A 5 -4.13 -17.22 7.90
C THR A 5 -3.27 -15.97 8.03
N LEU A 6 -3.82 -14.82 7.64
CA LEU A 6 -3.17 -13.51 7.78
C LEU A 6 -3.56 -12.85 9.11
N PRO A 7 -2.68 -12.02 9.69
CA PRO A 7 -3.02 -11.16 10.81
C PRO A 7 -4.20 -10.22 10.46
N PRO A 8 -5.12 -9.98 11.40
CA PRO A 8 -6.28 -9.13 11.14
C PRO A 8 -5.85 -7.67 10.89
N ILE A 9 -6.39 -7.07 9.83
CA ILE A 9 -6.34 -5.62 9.57
C ILE A 9 -7.66 -4.93 9.85
N ALA A 10 -7.57 -3.64 10.13
CA ALA A 10 -8.67 -2.69 10.06
C ALA A 10 -9.39 -2.78 8.69
N LEU A 11 -10.71 -2.59 8.69
CA LEU A 11 -11.56 -2.78 7.51
C LEU A 11 -11.16 -1.82 6.38
N GLU A 12 -10.83 -0.59 6.75
CA GLU A 12 -10.41 0.50 5.88
C GLU A 12 -9.07 0.17 5.19
N ALA A 13 -8.23 -0.65 5.83
CA ALA A 13 -6.96 -1.11 5.26
C ALA A 13 -7.16 -2.32 4.32
N LYS A 14 -8.25 -3.10 4.44
CA LYS A 14 -8.52 -4.26 3.55
C LYS A 14 -8.71 -3.87 2.10
N GLY A 15 -9.30 -2.70 1.86
CA GLY A 15 -9.51 -2.17 0.51
C GLY A 15 -8.24 -1.70 -0.19
N LYS A 16 -7.13 -1.55 0.54
CA LYS A 16 -5.86 -1.03 0.02
C LYS A 16 -4.96 -2.18 -0.45
N PRO A 17 -4.26 -2.04 -1.60
CA PRO A 17 -3.32 -3.05 -2.03
C PRO A 17 -2.12 -3.15 -1.09
N LEU A 18 -1.60 -4.37 -0.94
CA LEU A 18 -0.47 -4.74 -0.08
C LEU A 18 0.87 -4.69 -0.81
N SER A 19 0.89 -4.88 -2.13
CA SER A 19 2.11 -4.81 -2.95
C SER A 19 1.75 -4.53 -4.41
N TYR A 20 2.75 -4.10 -5.18
CA TYR A 20 2.69 -4.00 -6.64
C TYR A 20 3.80 -4.87 -7.26
N LYS A 21 3.46 -5.70 -8.24
CA LYS A 21 4.41 -6.54 -8.97
C LYS A 21 4.71 -5.90 -10.34
N PRO A 22 5.90 -5.32 -10.56
CA PRO A 22 6.18 -4.57 -11.79
C PRO A 22 6.20 -5.42 -13.05
N GLN A 23 6.52 -6.72 -12.94
CA GLN A 23 6.61 -7.61 -14.11
C GLN A 23 5.24 -7.92 -14.73
N THR A 24 4.18 -7.90 -13.92
CA THR A 24 2.80 -8.19 -14.37
C THR A 24 1.88 -6.97 -14.28
N CYS A 25 2.38 -5.85 -13.73
CA CYS A 25 1.59 -4.65 -13.44
C CYS A 25 0.38 -4.91 -12.52
N GLU A 26 0.48 -5.88 -11.61
CA GLU A 26 -0.62 -6.30 -10.74
C GLU A 26 -0.46 -5.80 -9.31
N PHE A 27 -1.59 -5.51 -8.68
CA PHE A 27 -1.69 -5.23 -7.25
C PHE A 27 -2.17 -6.47 -6.50
N SER A 28 -1.53 -6.76 -5.37
CA SER A 28 -1.96 -7.84 -4.47
C SER A 28 -2.84 -7.28 -3.35
N TYR A 29 -3.98 -7.92 -3.08
CA TYR A 29 -4.94 -7.46 -2.06
C TYR A 29 -5.08 -8.47 -0.92
N TYR A 30 -5.45 -7.98 0.27
CA TYR A 30 -5.50 -8.80 1.49
C TYR A 30 -6.35 -10.06 1.34
N ASP A 31 -7.61 -9.95 0.91
CA ASP A 31 -8.50 -11.11 0.82
C ASP A 31 -8.04 -12.12 -0.24
N LYS A 32 -7.44 -11.63 -1.33
CA LYS A 32 -6.86 -12.47 -2.38
C LYS A 32 -5.63 -13.23 -1.89
N VAL A 33 -4.79 -12.60 -1.07
CA VAL A 33 -3.65 -13.28 -0.42
C VAL A 33 -4.15 -14.28 0.62
N ALA A 34 -5.14 -13.92 1.44
CA ALA A 34 -5.73 -14.80 2.44
C ALA A 34 -6.37 -16.06 1.82
N ASN A 35 -7.01 -15.91 0.65
CA ASN A 35 -7.55 -17.03 -0.12
C ASN A 35 -6.48 -17.84 -0.86
N GLY A 36 -5.22 -17.41 -0.83
CA GLY A 36 -4.12 -18.03 -1.57
C GLY A 36 -4.18 -17.80 -3.08
N GLU A 37 -5.01 -16.88 -3.57
CA GLU A 37 -5.12 -16.53 -5.01
C GLU A 37 -3.96 -15.66 -5.48
N GLN A 38 -3.39 -14.85 -4.57
CA GLN A 38 -2.25 -13.98 -4.84
C GLN A 38 -1.14 -14.19 -3.80
N LYS A 39 0.07 -13.75 -4.15
CA LYS A 39 1.18 -13.59 -3.23
C LYS A 39 1.59 -12.13 -3.17
N ILE A 40 2.16 -11.72 -2.05
CA ILE A 40 2.71 -10.39 -1.86
C ILE A 40 4.08 -10.36 -2.55
N TYR A 41 4.26 -9.40 -3.47
CA TYR A 41 5.57 -9.16 -4.05
C TYR A 41 6.45 -8.47 -2.99
N PRO A 42 7.64 -9.00 -2.65
CA PRO A 42 8.42 -8.51 -1.52
C PRO A 42 8.78 -7.02 -1.64
N PHE A 43 8.55 -6.27 -0.57
CA PHE A 43 8.77 -4.82 -0.53
C PHE A 43 10.23 -4.44 -0.82
N ALA A 44 11.18 -5.24 -0.34
CA ALA A 44 12.61 -5.10 -0.62
C ALA A 44 12.99 -5.25 -2.11
N LYS A 45 12.12 -5.86 -2.93
CA LYS A 45 12.35 -6.07 -4.37
C LYS A 45 11.63 -5.03 -5.25
N MET A 46 10.90 -4.09 -4.65
CA MET A 46 10.25 -2.99 -5.39
C MET A 46 11.20 -1.81 -5.55
N ASP A 47 11.36 -1.35 -6.78
CA ASP A 47 12.04 -0.10 -7.11
C ASP A 47 11.23 1.13 -6.68
N LYS A 48 11.83 2.33 -6.80
CA LYS A 48 11.22 3.61 -6.41
C LYS A 48 9.88 3.83 -7.13
N ASP A 49 9.83 3.58 -8.43
CA ASP A 49 8.64 3.84 -9.25
C ASP A 49 7.49 2.89 -8.90
N SER A 50 7.80 1.62 -8.63
CA SER A 50 6.84 0.62 -8.16
C SER A 50 6.27 0.99 -6.80
N ARG A 51 7.11 1.50 -5.89
CA ARG A 51 6.68 2.01 -4.58
C ARG A 51 5.74 3.21 -4.73
N ILE A 52 6.08 4.16 -5.61
CA ILE A 52 5.21 5.32 -5.91
C ILE A 52 3.85 4.86 -6.45
N LYS A 53 3.84 3.96 -7.44
CA LYS A 53 2.59 3.40 -7.99
C LYS A 53 1.74 2.71 -6.93
N LEU A 54 2.37 1.98 -6.02
CA LEU A 54 1.69 1.37 -4.88
C LEU A 54 1.06 2.41 -3.97
N ALA A 55 1.82 3.44 -3.55
CA ALA A 55 1.32 4.50 -2.68
C ALA A 55 0.12 5.24 -3.32
N ILE A 56 0.22 5.63 -4.59
CA ILE A 56 -0.87 6.28 -5.34
C ILE A 56 -2.13 5.40 -5.30
N LYS A 57 -2.01 4.11 -5.64
CA LYS A 57 -3.16 3.22 -5.67
C LYS A 57 -3.80 3.04 -4.28
N ARG A 58 -2.99 3.01 -3.22
CA ARG A 58 -3.47 2.93 -1.84
C ARG A 58 -4.25 4.16 -1.40
N TYR A 59 -3.80 5.36 -1.78
CA TYR A 59 -4.57 6.59 -1.54
C TYR A 59 -5.87 6.61 -2.35
N GLN A 60 -5.82 6.25 -3.64
CA GLN A 60 -7.02 6.17 -4.49
C GLN A 60 -8.07 5.19 -3.96
N SER A 61 -7.63 4.07 -3.38
CA SER A 61 -8.48 3.05 -2.74
C SER A 61 -9.00 3.43 -1.35
N SER A 62 -8.64 4.60 -0.81
CA SER A 62 -9.18 5.08 0.47
C SER A 62 -10.61 5.60 0.29
N GLU A 63 -11.38 5.62 1.38
CA GLU A 63 -12.76 6.12 1.38
C GLU A 63 -12.82 7.58 0.89
N GLU A 64 -13.92 7.94 0.24
CA GLU A 64 -14.08 9.21 -0.50
C GLU A 64 -13.83 10.45 0.36
N ASN A 65 -14.24 10.43 1.63
CA ASN A 65 -14.12 11.56 2.55
C ASN A 65 -12.89 11.46 3.47
N THR A 66 -11.91 10.61 3.14
CA THR A 66 -10.69 10.47 3.95
C THR A 66 -9.83 11.72 3.83
N MET A 67 -9.66 12.43 4.94
CA MET A 67 -8.68 13.51 5.08
C MET A 67 -7.47 13.00 5.87
N VAL A 68 -6.26 13.25 5.36
CA VAL A 68 -5.02 12.93 6.06
C VAL A 68 -4.39 14.23 6.54
N SER A 69 -4.12 14.30 7.84
CA SER A 69 -3.46 15.46 8.44
C SER A 69 -1.96 15.23 8.52
N THR A 70 -1.16 16.24 8.22
CA THR A 70 0.29 16.20 8.48
C THR A 70 0.58 16.73 9.89
N LEU A 71 1.84 16.64 10.33
CA LEU A 71 2.27 17.10 11.65
C LEU A 71 2.11 18.62 11.86
N ASN A 72 2.07 19.42 10.79
CA ASN A 72 1.88 20.86 10.88
C ASN A 72 0.40 21.28 10.97
N GLY A 73 -0.54 20.32 10.94
CA GLY A 73 -1.98 20.55 11.00
C GLY A 73 -2.66 20.74 9.65
N GLU A 74 -1.91 20.77 8.54
CA GLU A 74 -2.50 20.81 7.20
C GLU A 74 -3.22 19.50 6.88
N GLN A 75 -4.36 19.60 6.23
CA GLN A 75 -5.20 18.47 5.85
C GLN A 75 -5.25 18.33 4.33
N TYR A 76 -5.10 17.09 3.86
CA TYR A 76 -5.12 16.77 2.44
C TYR A 76 -6.19 15.72 2.15
N SER A 77 -6.94 15.92 1.06
CA SER A 77 -7.79 14.86 0.50
C SER A 77 -6.93 13.82 -0.22
N LYS A 78 -7.47 12.62 -0.47
CA LYS A 78 -6.74 11.60 -1.23
C LYS A 78 -6.33 12.07 -2.63
N GLU A 79 -7.14 12.88 -3.30
CA GLU A 79 -6.84 13.44 -4.62
C GLU A 79 -5.69 14.46 -4.55
N ALA A 80 -5.68 15.31 -3.51
CA ALA A 80 -4.60 16.25 -3.28
C ALA A 80 -3.28 15.49 -3.04
N ILE A 81 -3.30 14.46 -2.20
CA ILE A 81 -2.13 13.62 -1.95
C ILE A 81 -1.63 12.97 -3.24
N VAL A 82 -2.51 12.38 -4.04
CA VAL A 82 -2.13 11.75 -5.31
C VAL A 82 -1.44 12.76 -6.23
N ARG A 83 -1.96 13.98 -6.36
CA ARG A 83 -1.33 15.04 -7.17
C ARG A 83 0.06 15.43 -6.67
N GLU A 84 0.22 15.59 -5.35
CA GLU A 84 1.52 15.89 -4.74
C GLU A 84 2.55 14.78 -5.01
N ILE A 85 2.11 13.51 -4.95
CA ILE A 85 2.96 12.36 -5.26
C ILE A 85 3.35 12.35 -6.75
N GLU A 86 2.38 12.55 -7.66
CA GLU A 86 2.61 12.60 -9.11
C GLU A 86 3.56 13.73 -9.53
N GLN A 87 3.55 14.84 -8.79
CA GLN A 87 4.44 15.99 -9.00
C GLN A 87 5.81 15.84 -8.31
N GLU A 88 6.05 14.73 -7.60
CA GLU A 88 7.27 14.48 -6.83
C GLU A 88 7.63 15.60 -5.84
N THR A 89 6.63 16.28 -5.26
CA THR A 89 6.88 17.36 -4.29
C THR A 89 7.45 16.80 -2.98
N SER A 90 8.01 17.66 -2.12
CA SER A 90 8.45 17.25 -0.78
C SER A 90 7.31 16.68 0.05
N VAL A 91 6.10 17.23 -0.11
CA VAL A 91 4.88 16.76 0.56
C VAL A 91 4.49 15.39 0.03
N GLY A 92 4.45 15.20 -1.29
CA GLY A 92 4.15 13.92 -1.93
C GLY A 92 5.12 12.82 -1.51
N ASN A 93 6.43 13.10 -1.55
CA ASN A 93 7.46 12.16 -1.09
C ASN A 93 7.33 11.80 0.40
N SER A 94 6.88 12.75 1.23
CA SER A 94 6.60 12.48 2.65
C SER A 94 5.40 11.55 2.82
N PHE A 95 4.33 11.74 2.05
CA PHE A 95 3.17 10.84 2.07
C PHE A 95 3.50 9.43 1.58
N VAL A 96 4.28 9.29 0.49
CA VAL A 96 4.77 7.97 0.04
C VAL A 96 5.54 7.29 1.16
N SER A 97 6.49 8.00 1.79
CA SER A 97 7.30 7.43 2.87
C SER A 97 6.45 7.01 4.06
N LEU A 98 5.51 7.85 4.49
CA LEU A 98 4.64 7.58 5.63
C LEU A 98 3.75 6.35 5.40
N ASP A 99 3.05 6.30 4.26
CA ASP A 99 2.15 5.17 3.94
C ASP A 99 2.92 3.86 3.78
N LEU A 100 4.05 3.90 3.07
CA LEU A 100 4.80 2.69 2.78
C LEU A 100 5.63 2.18 3.97
N ASN A 101 6.14 3.05 4.84
CA ASN A 101 6.81 2.62 6.07
C ASN A 101 5.81 1.91 7.01
N TYR A 102 4.60 2.45 7.13
CA TYR A 102 3.53 1.80 7.89
C TYR A 102 3.15 0.44 7.28
N LEU A 103 3.02 0.38 5.95
CA LEU A 103 2.76 -0.86 5.24
C LEU A 103 3.88 -1.89 5.44
N GLU A 104 5.15 -1.51 5.31
CA GLU A 104 6.30 -2.41 5.47
C GLU A 104 6.35 -3.00 6.89
N TYR A 105 6.15 -2.16 7.91
CA TYR A 105 6.01 -2.63 9.29
C TYR A 105 4.87 -3.64 9.41
N TYR A 106 3.71 -3.34 8.83
CA TYR A 106 2.56 -4.23 8.90
C TYR A 106 2.81 -5.58 8.20
N LEU A 107 3.41 -5.55 7.01
CA LEU A 107 3.77 -6.74 6.24
C LEU A 107 4.80 -7.61 6.97
N SER A 108 5.67 -7.04 7.80
CA SER A 108 6.63 -7.82 8.59
C SER A 108 5.99 -8.82 9.55
N THR A 109 4.71 -8.62 9.89
CA THR A 109 3.92 -9.52 10.75
C THR A 109 3.29 -10.70 9.99
N PHE A 110 3.36 -10.69 8.65
CA PHE A 110 2.73 -11.71 7.82
C PHE A 110 3.57 -12.99 7.77
N PRO A 111 2.93 -14.17 7.66
CA PRO A 111 3.67 -15.41 7.53
C PRO A 111 4.44 -15.44 6.21
N ALA A 112 5.63 -16.06 6.20
CA ALA A 112 6.51 -16.10 5.03
C ALA A 112 5.83 -16.68 3.77
N ASN A 113 4.90 -17.62 3.96
CA ASN A 113 4.13 -18.20 2.85
C ASN A 113 3.15 -17.21 2.20
N ALA A 114 2.90 -16.01 2.74
CA ALA A 114 2.14 -14.95 2.08
C ALA A 114 2.91 -14.28 0.93
N PHE A 115 4.23 -14.41 0.91
CA PHE A 115 5.11 -13.73 -0.05
C PHE A 115 5.45 -14.61 -1.25
N GLY A 116 5.64 -13.97 -2.40
CA GLY A 116 6.14 -14.61 -3.62
C GLY A 116 7.66 -14.69 -3.60
N VAL A 117 8.20 -15.74 -4.24
CA VAL A 117 9.64 -15.89 -4.46
C VAL A 117 10.12 -14.91 -5.52
#